data_AF-A0A9E5KUH9-F1
#
_entry.id   AF-A0A9E5KUH9-F1
#
_cell.length_a   1.000
_cell.length_b   1.000
_cell.length_c   1.000
_cell.angle_alpha   90.00
_cell.angle_beta   90.00
_cell.angle_gamma   90.00
#
_symmetry.space_group_name_H-M   'P 1'
#
loop_
_entity.id
_entity.type
_entity.pdbx_description
1 polymer ?
#
loop_
_entity_poly.entity_id
_entity_poly.type
_entity_poly.pdbx_seq_one_letter_code
_entity_poly.pdbx_strand_id
1 'polypeptide(L)'
;MQPLPDWVLKYKTKGIYVKKTKTGYALYRGHSERVPGKSYPVFRCDEYLGVATEKEGLVPSKPPVKAGVRVLRYGFCRVVEASCKVLRAHPERLSLDAEALFVRTALGIEGKENQLGYEGSWFSLMFPAMDLDRDLTKGEEQYLPIMRRQVESKLRDRLGSEFDEMLALSSNLYAVHVNGGWHLSDISERLKHLGAKHSVSFELGGDHHEV
;
A
#
# COMPACT_ATOMS: atom_id res chain seq x y z
N MET A 1 42.02 4.43 -23.82
CA MET A 1 40.93 4.34 -22.81
C MET A 1 41.54 3.72 -21.57
N GLN A 2 41.47 4.34 -20.39
CA GLN A 2 41.94 3.68 -19.16
C GLN A 2 41.08 2.42 -18.93
N PRO A 3 41.68 1.29 -18.52
CA PRO A 3 40.91 0.10 -18.17
C PRO A 3 39.93 0.44 -17.04
N LEU A 4 38.74 -0.16 -17.09
CA LEU A 4 37.77 0.00 -16.01
C LEU A 4 38.32 -0.67 -14.75
N PRO A 5 38.16 -0.05 -13.57
CA PRO A 5 38.55 -0.70 -12.31
C PRO A 5 37.77 -2.00 -12.05
N ASP A 6 38.38 -2.95 -11.36
CA ASP A 6 37.77 -4.25 -11.05
C ASP A 6 36.44 -4.12 -10.30
N TRP A 7 36.36 -3.14 -9.39
CA TRP A 7 35.14 -2.85 -8.63
C TRP A 7 33.97 -2.33 -9.50
N VAL A 8 34.25 -1.87 -10.72
CA VAL A 8 33.24 -1.54 -11.75
C VAL A 8 32.96 -2.72 -12.67
N LEU A 9 34.02 -3.45 -13.06
CA LEU A 9 33.94 -4.58 -13.99
C LEU A 9 32.98 -5.67 -13.51
N LYS A 10 32.91 -5.93 -12.21
CA LYS A 10 31.97 -6.90 -11.63
C LYS A 10 30.49 -6.63 -11.96
N TYR A 11 30.14 -5.38 -12.28
CA TYR A 11 28.78 -4.99 -12.68
C TYR A 11 28.59 -4.87 -14.19
N LYS A 12 29.67 -4.91 -14.98
CA LYS A 12 29.63 -4.77 -16.44
C LYS A 12 29.30 -6.10 -17.10
N THR A 13 28.05 -6.51 -16.99
CA THR A 13 27.51 -7.69 -17.68
C THR A 13 26.91 -7.32 -19.04
N LYS A 14 26.51 -8.32 -19.84
CA LYS A 14 25.89 -8.11 -21.15
C LYS A 14 24.65 -7.23 -21.01
N GLY A 15 24.56 -6.16 -21.80
CA GLY A 15 23.46 -5.19 -21.75
C GLY A 15 23.65 -4.07 -20.72
N ILE A 16 24.75 -4.08 -19.96
CA ILE A 16 25.10 -3.01 -19.02
C ILE A 16 26.22 -2.14 -19.59
N TYR A 17 25.94 -0.85 -19.64
CA TYR A 17 26.81 0.18 -20.18
C TYR A 17 27.31 1.06 -19.05
N VAL A 18 28.59 1.43 -19.14
CA VAL A 18 29.30 2.12 -18.07
C VAL A 18 29.80 3.46 -18.58
N LYS A 19 29.52 4.53 -17.85
CA LYS A 19 29.98 5.89 -18.15
C LYS A 19 30.68 6.49 -16.95
N LYS A 20 31.93 6.94 -17.11
CA LYS A 20 32.67 7.64 -16.05
C LYS A 20 31.95 8.96 -15.69
N THR A 21 31.77 9.23 -14.40
CA THR A 21 31.19 10.46 -13.85
C THR A 21 32.19 11.14 -12.91
N LYS A 22 31.81 12.26 -12.30
CA LYS A 22 32.63 12.93 -11.28
C LYS A 22 32.78 12.11 -10.00
N THR A 23 31.77 11.31 -9.66
CA THR A 23 31.65 10.59 -8.38
C THR A 23 31.92 9.10 -8.47
N GLY A 24 32.10 8.57 -9.69
CA GLY A 24 32.31 7.14 -9.92
C GLY A 24 32.00 6.75 -11.36
N TYR A 25 31.24 5.67 -11.54
CA TYR A 25 30.79 5.19 -12.84
C TYR A 25 29.28 5.00 -12.84
N ALA A 26 28.58 5.69 -13.74
CA ALA A 26 27.16 5.51 -13.97
C ALA A 26 26.92 4.23 -14.78
N LEU A 27 25.96 3.42 -14.34
CA LEU A 27 25.56 2.17 -14.99
C LEU A 27 24.18 2.32 -15.61
N TYR A 28 24.04 1.85 -16.84
CA TYR A 28 22.80 1.87 -17.60
C TYR A 28 22.52 0.47 -18.14
N ARG A 29 21.28 0.01 -18.00
CA ARG A 29 20.77 -1.10 -18.81
C ARG A 29 20.33 -0.52 -20.15
N GLY A 30 20.71 -1.18 -21.22
CA GLY A 30 20.23 -0.79 -22.53
C GLY A 30 20.52 -1.81 -23.61
N HIS A 31 20.05 -1.50 -24.80
CA HIS A 31 20.27 -2.32 -25.98
C HIS A 31 20.60 -1.43 -27.18
N SER A 32 21.12 -2.04 -28.24
CA SER A 32 21.37 -1.36 -29.50
C SER A 32 20.26 -1.71 -30.48
N GLU A 33 19.61 -0.69 -31.04
CA GLU A 33 18.52 -0.83 -31.99
C GLU A 33 18.94 -0.26 -33.35
N ARG A 34 18.67 -0.95 -34.47
CA ARG A 34 18.88 -0.38 -35.80
C ARG A 34 17.72 0.56 -36.13
N VAL A 35 18.05 1.84 -36.30
CA VAL A 35 17.07 2.88 -36.66
C VAL A 35 17.17 3.17 -38.16
N PRO A 36 16.07 3.11 -38.93
CA PRO A 36 16.07 3.45 -40.35
C PRO A 36 16.69 4.83 -40.60
N GLY A 37 17.57 4.92 -41.60
CA GLY A 37 18.26 6.16 -41.97
C GLY A 37 19.52 6.47 -41.16
N LYS A 38 19.89 5.68 -40.14
CA LYS A 38 21.19 5.79 -39.47
C LYS A 38 22.15 4.69 -39.92
N SER A 39 23.42 5.05 -40.13
CA SER A 39 24.48 4.13 -40.57
C SER A 39 24.97 3.18 -39.48
N TYR A 40 24.54 3.38 -38.22
CA TYR A 40 24.95 2.57 -37.08
C TYR A 40 23.78 2.31 -36.12
N PRO A 41 23.81 1.20 -35.34
CA PRO A 41 22.84 0.95 -34.28
C PRO A 41 22.86 2.06 -33.23
N VAL A 42 21.68 2.49 -32.80
CA VAL A 42 21.50 3.51 -31.76
C VAL A 42 21.35 2.83 -30.41
N PHE A 43 22.08 3.31 -29.41
CA PHE A 43 21.88 2.88 -28.04
C PHE A 43 20.53 3.39 -27.49
N ARG A 44 19.73 2.48 -26.96
CA ARG A 44 18.51 2.75 -26.19
C ARG A 44 18.80 2.46 -24.73
N CYS A 45 18.61 3.47 -23.89
CA CYS A 45 18.69 3.31 -22.45
C CYS A 45 17.34 2.80 -21.94
N ASP A 46 17.33 1.58 -21.43
CA ASP A 46 16.14 0.97 -20.84
C ASP A 46 15.98 1.42 -19.38
N GLU A 47 17.09 1.49 -18.64
CA GLU A 47 17.07 1.76 -17.21
C GLU A 47 18.40 2.39 -16.76
N TYR A 48 18.34 3.37 -15.86
CA TYR A 48 19.51 3.85 -15.15
C TYR A 48 19.65 3.07 -13.84
N LEU A 49 20.73 2.30 -13.70
CA LEU A 49 20.93 1.39 -12.58
C LEU A 49 21.53 2.09 -11.35
N GLY A 50 22.21 3.22 -11.54
CA GLY A 50 22.85 3.98 -10.47
C GLY A 50 24.32 4.27 -10.70
N VAL A 51 25.04 4.58 -9.63
CA VAL A 51 26.47 4.92 -9.66
C VAL A 51 27.27 3.89 -8.87
N ALA A 52 28.20 3.21 -9.53
CA ALA A 52 29.24 2.47 -8.84
C ALA A 52 30.30 3.44 -8.30
N THR A 53 30.54 3.39 -6.99
CA THR A 53 31.64 4.08 -6.31
C THR A 53 32.60 3.05 -5.70
N GLU A 54 33.84 3.45 -5.46
CA GLU A 54 34.87 2.55 -4.90
C GLU A 54 34.54 2.13 -3.46
N LYS A 55 33.97 3.04 -2.66
CA LYS A 55 33.67 2.79 -1.24
C LYS A 55 32.34 2.05 -1.02
N GLU A 56 31.29 2.43 -1.76
CA GLU A 56 29.92 1.97 -1.48
C GLU A 56 29.46 0.89 -2.47
N GLY A 57 30.25 0.60 -3.52
CA GLY A 57 29.82 -0.26 -4.60
C GLY A 57 28.73 0.41 -5.45
N LEU A 58 27.82 -0.39 -6.02
CA LEU A 58 26.70 0.15 -6.80
C LEU A 58 25.68 0.80 -5.87
N VAL A 59 25.63 2.14 -5.90
CA VAL A 59 24.55 2.92 -5.29
C VAL A 59 23.39 2.95 -6.29
N PRO A 60 22.28 2.24 -6.03
CA PRO A 60 21.20 2.11 -7.00
C PRO A 60 20.52 3.46 -7.25
N SER A 61 20.07 3.66 -8.49
CA SER A 61 19.22 4.80 -8.81
C SER A 61 17.88 4.65 -8.11
N LYS A 62 17.53 5.60 -7.24
CA LYS A 62 16.16 5.73 -6.74
C LYS A 62 15.35 6.48 -7.81
N PRO A 63 14.42 5.83 -8.53
CA PRO A 63 13.62 6.55 -9.50
C PRO A 63 12.89 7.69 -8.80
N PRO A 64 12.72 8.85 -9.46
CA PRO A 64 11.94 9.93 -8.87
C PRO A 64 10.52 9.44 -8.57
N VAL A 65 9.95 9.92 -7.47
CA VAL A 65 8.55 9.69 -7.13
C VAL A 65 7.70 10.42 -8.16
N LYS A 66 6.97 9.67 -8.98
CA LYS A 66 6.02 10.24 -9.95
C LYS A 66 4.78 10.79 -9.22
N ALA A 67 4.12 11.77 -9.84
CA ALA A 67 2.83 12.26 -9.37
C ALA A 67 1.77 11.14 -9.34
N GLY A 68 0.71 11.33 -8.56
CA GLY A 68 -0.35 10.33 -8.37
C GLY A 68 -0.07 9.33 -7.23
N VAL A 69 0.73 9.74 -6.24
CA VAL A 69 0.91 8.97 -5.01
C VAL A 69 -0.43 8.87 -4.28
N ARG A 70 -0.82 7.64 -3.90
CA ARG A 70 -2.00 7.41 -3.05
C ARG A 70 -1.56 6.81 -1.72
N VAL A 71 -2.16 7.27 -0.64
CA VAL A 71 -1.86 6.80 0.72
C VAL A 71 -3.17 6.40 1.37
N LEU A 72 -3.30 5.14 1.76
CA LEU A 72 -4.51 4.56 2.34
C LEU A 72 -4.22 4.01 3.72
N ARG A 73 -5.03 4.35 4.72
CA ARG A 73 -5.02 3.65 6.01
C ARG A 73 -5.64 2.27 5.82
N TYR A 74 -4.95 1.21 6.25
CA TYR A 74 -5.46 -0.15 6.05
C TYR A 74 -5.57 -0.98 7.32
N GLY A 75 -4.75 -0.72 8.34
CA GLY A 75 -4.64 -1.63 9.49
C GLY A 75 -5.96 -1.79 10.24
N PHE A 76 -6.61 -0.68 10.62
CA PHE A 76 -7.91 -0.77 11.30
C PHE A 76 -8.99 -1.41 10.41
N CYS A 77 -8.96 -1.18 9.10
CA CYS A 77 -9.87 -1.84 8.15
C CYS A 77 -9.75 -3.36 8.23
N ARG A 78 -8.51 -3.88 8.37
CA ARG A 78 -8.27 -5.33 8.55
C ARG A 78 -8.82 -5.84 9.88
N VAL A 79 -8.67 -5.09 10.96
CA VAL A 79 -9.23 -5.44 12.28
C VAL A 79 -10.75 -5.56 12.20
N VAL A 80 -11.41 -4.53 11.64
CA VAL A 80 -12.87 -4.50 11.51
C VAL A 80 -13.37 -5.58 10.56
N GLU A 81 -12.72 -5.79 9.40
CA GLU A 81 -13.13 -6.83 8.46
C GLU A 81 -12.99 -8.24 9.06
N ALA A 82 -11.86 -8.55 9.70
CA ALA A 82 -11.63 -9.85 10.33
C ALA A 82 -12.60 -10.13 11.50
N SER A 83 -13.03 -9.08 12.19
CA SER A 83 -13.87 -9.18 13.39
C SER A 83 -15.36 -9.16 13.08
N CYS A 84 -15.77 -8.29 12.15
CA CYS A 84 -17.13 -7.80 12.06
C CYS A 84 -17.80 -8.05 10.71
N LYS A 85 -17.11 -8.62 9.69
CA LYS A 85 -17.70 -8.83 8.36
C LYS A 85 -19.08 -9.50 8.35
N VAL A 86 -19.32 -10.44 9.27
CA VAL A 86 -20.59 -11.17 9.39
C VAL A 86 -21.79 -10.27 9.75
N LEU A 87 -21.54 -9.06 10.29
CA LEU A 87 -22.59 -8.10 10.63
C LEU A 87 -23.26 -7.50 9.40
N ARG A 88 -22.68 -7.66 8.20
CA ARG A 88 -23.31 -7.26 6.93
C ARG A 88 -24.51 -8.13 6.54
N ALA A 89 -24.57 -9.38 7.00
CA ALA A 89 -25.61 -10.32 6.59
C ALA A 89 -27.03 -9.94 7.03
N HIS A 90 -27.20 -9.22 8.14
CA HIS A 90 -28.53 -8.82 8.60
C HIS A 90 -29.12 -7.63 7.82
N PRO A 91 -28.43 -6.48 7.66
CA PRO A 91 -28.94 -5.39 6.83
C PRO A 91 -29.14 -5.80 5.36
N GLU A 92 -28.32 -6.70 4.81
CA GLU A 92 -28.57 -7.29 3.48
C GLU A 92 -29.95 -7.94 3.39
N ARG A 93 -30.34 -8.73 4.40
CA ARG A 93 -31.68 -9.36 4.46
C ARG A 93 -32.83 -8.37 4.63
N LEU A 94 -32.53 -7.16 5.10
CA LEU A 94 -33.48 -6.06 5.22
C LEU A 94 -33.50 -5.18 3.95
N SER A 95 -32.77 -5.58 2.91
CA SER A 95 -32.60 -4.79 1.67
C SER A 95 -32.01 -3.40 1.92
N LEU A 96 -31.15 -3.28 2.93
CA LEU A 96 -30.35 -2.07 3.20
C LEU A 96 -28.96 -2.21 2.57
N ASP A 97 -28.29 -1.08 2.33
CA ASP A 97 -26.90 -1.07 1.88
C ASP A 97 -25.96 -1.44 3.04
N ALA A 98 -25.75 -2.73 3.21
CA ALA A 98 -24.93 -3.27 4.28
C ALA A 98 -23.46 -2.85 4.22
N GLU A 99 -22.93 -2.65 3.02
CA GLU A 99 -21.54 -2.24 2.83
C GLU A 99 -21.38 -0.78 3.28
N ALA A 100 -22.26 0.13 2.84
CA ALA A 100 -22.21 1.52 3.29
C ALA A 100 -22.40 1.64 4.79
N LEU A 101 -23.35 0.90 5.39
CA LEU A 101 -23.56 0.89 6.84
C LEU A 101 -22.31 0.40 7.59
N PHE A 102 -21.66 -0.65 7.07
CA PHE A 102 -20.47 -1.24 7.67
C PHE A 102 -19.26 -0.31 7.61
N VAL A 103 -19.00 0.27 6.43
CA VAL A 103 -17.89 1.20 6.21
C VAL A 103 -18.10 2.50 7.00
N ARG A 104 -19.31 3.08 6.98
CA ARG A 104 -19.64 4.25 7.82
C ARG A 104 -19.39 3.97 9.29
N THR A 105 -19.85 2.82 9.78
CA THR A 105 -19.62 2.43 11.18
C THR A 105 -18.13 2.32 11.51
N ALA A 106 -17.35 1.65 10.66
CA ALA A 106 -15.92 1.50 10.85
C ALA A 106 -15.20 2.86 10.86
N LEU A 107 -15.49 3.70 9.88
CA LEU A 107 -14.91 5.04 9.79
C LEU A 107 -15.37 5.96 10.93
N GLY A 108 -16.59 5.78 11.44
CA GLY A 108 -17.12 6.49 12.59
C GLY A 108 -16.32 6.23 13.86
N ILE A 109 -15.84 4.99 14.07
CA ILE A 109 -14.95 4.65 15.19
C ILE A 109 -13.60 5.38 15.07
N GLU A 110 -13.12 5.60 13.84
CA GLU A 110 -11.91 6.39 13.58
C GLU A 110 -12.13 7.92 13.60
N GLY A 111 -13.38 8.38 13.76
CA GLY A 111 -13.75 9.80 13.64
C GLY A 111 -13.65 10.34 12.20
N LYS A 112 -13.78 9.48 11.17
CA LYS A 112 -13.59 9.80 9.75
C LYS A 112 -14.79 9.38 8.88
N GLU A 113 -16.01 9.41 9.44
CA GLU A 113 -17.25 9.02 8.73
C GLU A 113 -17.68 10.08 7.70
N ASN A 114 -16.92 10.20 6.62
CA ASN A 114 -17.22 11.06 5.48
C ASN A 114 -16.48 10.55 4.23
N GLN A 115 -16.81 11.11 3.07
CA GLN A 115 -16.22 10.72 1.79
C GLN A 115 -14.69 10.81 1.77
N LEU A 116 -14.10 11.89 2.28
CA LEU A 116 -12.64 12.03 2.37
C LEU A 116 -11.99 10.95 3.26
N GLY A 117 -12.66 10.60 4.37
CA GLY A 117 -12.24 9.52 5.25
C GLY A 117 -12.22 8.17 4.55
N TYR A 118 -13.25 7.88 3.75
CA TYR A 118 -13.36 6.68 2.92
C TYR A 118 -12.31 6.62 1.81
N GLU A 119 -12.11 7.70 1.06
CA GLU A 119 -11.11 7.78 -0.01
C GLU A 119 -9.68 7.60 0.51
N GLY A 120 -9.40 8.06 1.73
CA GLY A 120 -8.13 7.83 2.42
C GLY A 120 -8.03 6.48 3.15
N SER A 121 -9.00 5.59 2.97
CA SER A 121 -9.08 4.28 3.63
C SER A 121 -8.97 3.15 2.63
N TRP A 122 -8.44 2.01 3.06
CA TRP A 122 -8.39 0.78 2.26
C TRP A 122 -9.79 0.26 1.91
N PHE A 123 -10.83 0.69 2.63
CA PHE A 123 -12.21 0.43 2.25
C PHE A 123 -12.54 0.91 0.83
N SER A 124 -11.90 1.97 0.32
CA SER A 124 -12.08 2.45 -1.06
C SER A 124 -11.67 1.45 -2.14
N LEU A 125 -10.75 0.54 -1.82
CA LEU A 125 -10.37 -0.55 -2.73
C LEU A 125 -11.24 -1.79 -2.52
N MET A 126 -11.68 -2.03 -1.29
CA MET A 126 -12.54 -3.17 -0.97
C MET A 126 -13.97 -2.99 -1.49
N PHE A 127 -14.47 -1.75 -1.51
CA PHE A 127 -15.85 -1.41 -1.83
C PHE A 127 -15.93 -0.27 -2.85
N PRO A 128 -15.37 -0.42 -4.07
CA PRO A 128 -15.05 0.68 -4.97
C PRO A 128 -16.26 1.49 -5.51
N ALA A 129 -17.47 0.94 -5.43
CA ALA A 129 -18.69 1.60 -5.92
C ALA A 129 -19.39 2.45 -4.85
N MET A 130 -18.79 2.62 -3.67
CA MET A 130 -19.42 3.30 -2.54
C MET A 130 -19.30 4.82 -2.64
N ASP A 131 -20.40 5.49 -2.30
CA ASP A 131 -20.52 6.93 -2.12
C ASP A 131 -21.02 7.19 -0.69
N LEU A 132 -20.22 7.87 0.13
CA LEU A 132 -20.58 8.24 1.49
C LEU A 132 -21.25 9.62 1.60
N ASP A 133 -21.30 10.39 0.53
CA ASP A 133 -22.02 11.67 0.48
C ASP A 133 -23.49 11.48 0.12
N ARG A 134 -23.88 10.29 -0.36
CA ARG A 134 -25.30 9.96 -0.55
C ARG A 134 -26.09 10.07 0.75
N ASP A 135 -27.33 10.50 0.62
CA ASP A 135 -28.29 10.45 1.73
C ASP A 135 -28.59 8.99 2.11
N LEU A 136 -28.75 8.76 3.41
CA LEU A 136 -29.23 7.49 3.93
C LEU A 136 -30.74 7.40 3.76
N THR A 137 -31.24 6.20 3.47
CA THR A 137 -32.68 5.93 3.56
C THR A 137 -33.11 5.92 5.03
N LYS A 138 -34.40 6.16 5.30
CA LYS A 138 -34.93 6.09 6.68
C LYS A 138 -34.61 4.78 7.41
N GLY A 139 -34.58 3.65 6.68
CA GLY A 139 -34.23 2.36 7.24
C GLY A 139 -32.74 2.28 7.64
N GLU A 140 -31.86 2.83 6.81
CA GLU A 140 -30.43 2.90 7.10
C GLU A 140 -30.12 3.85 8.27
N GLU A 141 -30.76 5.01 8.33
CA GLU A 141 -30.64 5.95 9.45
C GLU A 141 -31.02 5.29 10.79
N GLN A 142 -32.10 4.51 10.79
CA GLN A 142 -32.56 3.78 11.98
C GLN A 142 -31.63 2.61 12.34
N TYR A 143 -31.02 1.95 11.34
CA TYR A 143 -30.17 0.78 11.55
C TYR A 143 -28.74 1.15 11.96
N LEU A 144 -28.19 2.25 11.45
CA LEU A 144 -26.80 2.63 11.67
C LEU A 144 -26.39 2.69 13.16
N PRO A 145 -27.18 3.26 14.10
CA PRO A 145 -26.87 3.21 15.53
C PRO A 145 -26.87 1.80 16.13
N ILE A 146 -27.63 0.86 15.55
CA ILE A 146 -27.61 -0.56 15.95
C ILE A 146 -26.30 -1.18 15.51
N MET A 147 -25.91 -1.00 14.24
CA MET A 147 -24.66 -1.52 13.72
C MET A 147 -23.45 -0.97 14.47
N ARG A 148 -23.43 0.33 14.79
CA ARG A 148 -22.36 0.95 15.60
C ARG A 148 -22.14 0.22 16.92
N ARG A 149 -23.22 -0.02 17.67
CA ARG A 149 -23.16 -0.77 18.94
C ARG A 149 -22.70 -2.22 18.74
N GLN A 150 -23.16 -2.88 17.68
CA GLN A 150 -22.76 -4.26 17.39
C GLN A 150 -21.29 -4.38 17.02
N VAL A 151 -20.77 -3.47 16.18
CA VAL A 151 -19.36 -3.44 15.81
C VAL A 151 -18.51 -3.15 17.04
N GLU A 152 -18.87 -2.14 17.84
CA GLU A 152 -18.11 -1.81 19.05
C GLU A 152 -18.11 -2.98 20.06
N SER A 153 -19.28 -3.54 20.38
CA SER A 153 -19.38 -4.71 21.26
C SER A 153 -18.51 -5.84 20.75
N LYS A 154 -18.63 -6.19 19.47
CA LYS A 154 -17.91 -7.33 18.90
C LYS A 154 -16.39 -7.14 18.89
N LEU A 155 -15.92 -5.91 18.64
CA LEU A 155 -14.49 -5.60 18.74
C LEU A 155 -14.02 -5.69 20.20
N ARG A 156 -14.76 -5.14 21.15
CA ARG A 156 -14.42 -5.21 22.58
C ARG A 156 -14.44 -6.65 23.10
N ASP A 157 -15.42 -7.45 22.69
CA ASP A 157 -15.54 -8.86 23.08
C ASP A 157 -14.38 -9.70 22.53
N ARG A 158 -13.98 -9.44 21.27
CA ARG A 158 -12.86 -10.16 20.64
C ARG A 158 -11.50 -9.74 21.20
N LEU A 159 -11.27 -8.44 21.33
CA LEU A 159 -9.96 -7.89 21.67
C LEU A 159 -9.74 -7.77 23.19
N GLY A 160 -10.82 -7.72 23.98
CA GLY A 160 -10.76 -7.62 25.43
C GLY A 160 -9.96 -6.40 25.90
N SER A 161 -9.06 -6.61 26.86
CA SER A 161 -8.18 -5.57 27.39
C SER A 161 -7.18 -5.00 26.38
N GLU A 162 -7.01 -5.64 25.22
CA GLU A 162 -6.09 -5.21 24.16
C GLU A 162 -6.80 -4.36 23.09
N PHE A 163 -8.09 -4.06 23.27
CA PHE A 163 -8.89 -3.28 22.31
C PHE A 163 -8.23 -1.94 21.95
N ASP A 164 -7.89 -1.12 22.96
CA ASP A 164 -7.33 0.21 22.73
C ASP A 164 -5.92 0.13 22.11
N GLU A 165 -5.10 -0.84 22.55
CA GLU A 165 -3.75 -1.05 22.01
C GLU A 165 -3.79 -1.50 20.55
N MET A 166 -4.66 -2.46 20.22
CA MET A 166 -4.87 -2.94 18.85
C MET A 166 -5.33 -1.79 17.94
N LEU A 167 -6.28 -0.99 18.40
CA LEU A 167 -6.77 0.17 17.65
C LEU A 167 -5.65 1.18 17.40
N ALA A 168 -4.91 1.56 18.43
CA ALA A 168 -3.80 2.51 18.33
C ALA A 168 -2.70 2.05 17.37
N LEU A 169 -2.27 0.79 17.47
CA LEU A 169 -1.20 0.24 16.62
C LEU A 169 -1.66 0.06 15.17
N SER A 170 -2.86 -0.49 14.96
CA SER A 170 -3.38 -0.75 13.61
C SER A 170 -3.77 0.53 12.86
N SER A 171 -4.11 1.62 13.57
CA SER A 171 -4.45 2.91 12.94
C SER A 171 -3.26 3.61 12.27
N ASN A 172 -2.03 3.19 12.61
CA ASN A 172 -0.79 3.72 12.05
C ASN A 172 -0.26 2.93 10.84
N LEU A 173 -1.03 1.96 10.34
CA LEU A 173 -0.65 1.18 9.16
C LEU A 173 -1.20 1.80 7.88
N TYR A 174 -0.29 2.18 6.98
CA TYR A 174 -0.57 2.81 5.69
C TYR A 174 -0.08 1.95 4.52
N ALA A 175 -0.83 1.98 3.44
CA ALA A 175 -0.44 1.45 2.15
C ALA A 175 -0.22 2.63 1.19
N VAL A 176 0.96 2.70 0.59
CA VAL A 176 1.38 3.77 -0.31
C VAL A 176 1.51 3.21 -1.71
N HIS A 177 0.67 3.69 -2.64
CA HIS A 177 0.82 3.40 -4.06
C HIS A 177 1.71 4.45 -4.71
N VAL A 178 2.91 4.04 -5.12
CA VAL A 178 3.88 4.90 -5.81
C VAL A 178 4.53 4.14 -6.96
N ASN A 179 4.75 4.84 -8.07
CA ASN A 179 5.43 4.28 -9.25
C ASN A 179 4.83 2.96 -9.80
N GLY A 180 3.53 2.72 -9.56
CA GLY A 180 2.80 1.54 -10.05
C GLY A 180 2.78 0.35 -9.08
N GLY A 181 3.37 0.48 -7.89
CA GLY A 181 3.40 -0.56 -6.87
C GLY A 181 2.85 -0.09 -5.52
N TRP A 182 2.41 -1.04 -4.70
CA TRP A 182 2.00 -0.81 -3.31
C TRP A 182 3.15 -1.14 -2.36
N HIS A 183 3.45 -0.19 -1.47
CA HIS A 183 4.40 -0.32 -0.38
C HIS A 183 3.63 -0.20 0.94
N LEU A 184 3.91 -1.10 1.89
CA LEU A 184 3.17 -1.16 3.15
C LEU A 184 4.04 -0.64 4.30
N SER A 185 3.40 -0.04 5.31
CA SER A 185 4.07 0.26 6.56
C SER A 185 4.63 -1.00 7.21
N ASP A 186 5.81 -0.87 7.82
CA ASP A 186 6.35 -1.90 8.70
C ASP A 186 5.37 -2.19 9.84
N ILE A 187 5.22 -3.48 10.14
CA ILE A 187 4.35 -3.94 11.22
C ILE A 187 5.23 -4.20 12.44
N SER A 188 4.93 -3.52 13.55
CA SER A 188 5.67 -3.73 14.81
C SER A 188 5.51 -5.15 15.33
N GLU A 189 6.53 -5.68 16.02
CA GLU A 189 6.47 -7.02 16.62
C GLU A 189 5.28 -7.18 17.58
N ARG A 190 4.93 -6.11 18.30
CA ARG A 190 3.74 -6.11 19.16
C ARG A 190 2.46 -6.26 18.35
N LEU A 191 2.32 -5.55 17.23
CA LEU A 191 1.14 -5.65 16.38
C LEU A 191 1.07 -7.01 15.66
N LYS A 192 2.21 -7.59 15.25
CA LYS A 192 2.27 -8.96 14.72
C LYS A 192 1.76 -9.97 15.75
N HIS A 193 2.24 -9.87 17.00
CA HIS A 193 1.79 -10.74 18.09
C HIS A 193 0.27 -10.61 18.34
N LEU A 194 -0.24 -9.38 18.43
CA LEU A 194 -1.68 -9.14 18.61
C LEU A 194 -2.51 -9.66 17.42
N GLY A 195 -2.02 -9.45 16.19
CA GLY A 195 -2.65 -9.96 14.98
C GLY A 195 -2.76 -11.49 14.99
N ALA A 196 -1.67 -12.19 15.32
CA ALA A 196 -1.68 -13.65 15.45
C ALA A 196 -2.64 -14.12 16.54
N LYS A 197 -2.58 -13.52 17.74
CA LYS A 197 -3.46 -13.86 18.87
C LYS A 197 -4.94 -13.73 18.52
N HIS A 198 -5.30 -12.65 17.82
CA HIS A 198 -6.69 -12.34 17.47
C HIS A 198 -7.10 -12.79 16.08
N SER A 199 -6.28 -13.57 15.38
CA SER A 199 -6.54 -14.03 14.00
C SER A 199 -6.87 -12.89 13.04
N VAL A 200 -6.08 -11.81 13.10
CA VAL A 200 -6.14 -10.66 12.18
C VAL A 200 -4.86 -10.65 11.36
N SER A 201 -5.00 -10.78 10.03
CA SER A 201 -3.89 -10.64 9.09
C SER A 201 -3.79 -9.21 8.59
N PHE A 202 -2.60 -8.61 8.75
CA PHE A 202 -2.25 -7.28 8.24
C PHE A 202 -1.55 -7.33 6.89
N GLU A 203 -1.33 -8.52 6.33
CA GLU A 203 -0.82 -8.64 4.97
C GLU A 203 -1.94 -8.30 3.98
N LEU A 204 -1.64 -7.41 3.04
CA LEU A 204 -2.48 -7.18 1.87
C LEU A 204 -1.95 -8.14 0.78
N GLY A 205 -2.83 -8.84 0.07
CA GLY A 205 -2.39 -9.72 -1.03
C GLY A 205 -2.08 -8.90 -2.29
N GLY A 206 -1.12 -9.38 -3.09
CA GLY A 206 -0.69 -8.75 -4.35
C GLY A 206 0.85 -8.73 -4.47
N ASP A 207 1.37 -8.42 -5.66
CA ASP A 207 2.80 -8.20 -5.88
C ASP A 207 3.24 -6.94 -5.11
N HIS A 208 3.56 -7.11 -3.83
CA HIS A 208 4.15 -6.08 -3.00
C HIS A 208 5.66 -6.15 -3.17
N HIS A 209 6.26 -5.02 -3.53
CA HIS A 209 7.71 -4.89 -3.46
C HIS A 209 8.06 -4.67 -1.98
N GLU A 210 8.62 -5.72 -1.35
CA GLU A 210 9.43 -5.54 -0.15
C GLU A 210 10.53 -4.52 -0.48
N VAL A 211 10.67 -3.51 0.38
CA VAL A 211 11.69 -2.46 0.24
C VAL A 211 13.02 -2.98 0.77
#